data_AF-A0A950AEJ3-F1
#
_entry.id   AF-A0A950AEJ3-F1
#
_cell.length_a   1.000
_cell.length_b   1.000
_cell.length_c   1.000
_cell.angle_alpha   90.00
_cell.angle_beta   90.00
_cell.angle_gamma   90.00
#
_symmetry.space_group_name_H-M   'P 1'
#
loop_
_entity.id
_entity.type
_entity.pdbx_description
1 polymer ?
#
loop_
_entity_poly.entity_id
_entity_poly.type
_entity_poly.pdbx_seq_one_letter_code
_entity_poly.pdbx_strand_id
1 'polypeptide(L)'
;MPGAASAASARAPEVPAGPKTPSSSLYAFALRKAQEQFDAGNYEDAAQACDRILKRGEIPEVLLLLAHCYMKLGRKPDAVAACMRYADAEAAVDPTKALETLTELVKELPDPAMILRRSRLLTTIRQVERVV
;
A
#
# COMPACT_ATOMS: atom_id res chain seq x y z
N MET A 1 3.80 57.90 16.80
CA MET A 1 3.90 56.58 17.47
C MET A 1 3.01 55.61 16.71
N PRO A 2 3.55 54.48 16.23
CA PRO A 2 2.93 53.62 15.23
C PRO A 2 2.00 52.57 15.86
N GLY A 3 0.84 52.34 15.25
CA GLY A 3 -0.01 51.18 15.51
C GLY A 3 0.18 50.16 14.39
N ALA A 4 0.86 49.06 14.71
CA ALA A 4 1.06 47.92 13.80
C ALA A 4 -0.14 46.97 13.92
N ALA A 5 -0.87 46.76 12.83
CA ALA A 5 -1.69 45.58 12.64
C ALA A 5 -2.06 45.44 11.16
N SER A 6 -1.60 44.36 10.53
CA SER A 6 -2.39 43.48 9.65
C SER A 6 -1.50 42.86 8.58
N ALA A 7 -0.86 41.74 8.93
CA ALA A 7 -0.35 40.78 7.96
C ALA A 7 -1.35 39.62 7.89
N ALA A 8 -2.44 39.83 7.15
CA ALA A 8 -3.33 38.74 6.77
C ALA A 8 -2.73 38.08 5.51
N SER A 9 -1.93 37.04 5.72
CA SER A 9 -1.56 36.09 4.67
C SER A 9 -2.83 35.56 4.01
N ALA A 10 -3.07 35.98 2.77
CA ALA A 10 -4.09 35.40 1.92
C ALA A 10 -3.73 33.92 1.67
N ARG A 11 -4.46 33.02 2.35
CA ARG A 11 -4.44 31.58 2.07
C ARG A 11 -4.94 31.36 0.64
N ALA A 12 -4.14 30.63 -0.13
CA ALA A 12 -4.49 30.11 -1.44
C ALA A 12 -5.81 29.29 -1.38
N PRO A 13 -6.61 29.25 -2.45
CA PRO A 13 -7.88 28.56 -2.45
C PRO A 13 -7.68 27.04 -2.33
N GLU A 14 -8.20 26.46 -1.25
CA GLU A 14 -8.37 25.03 -1.08
C GLU A 14 -9.38 24.52 -2.12
N VAL A 15 -8.88 23.82 -3.12
CA VAL A 15 -9.70 23.17 -4.17
C VAL A 15 -10.43 21.97 -3.54
N PRO A 16 -11.76 21.82 -3.77
CA PRO A 16 -12.59 20.83 -3.11
C PRO A 16 -12.21 19.39 -3.49
N ALA A 17 -12.11 18.53 -2.48
CA ALA A 17 -11.87 17.11 -2.61
C ALA A 17 -13.12 16.38 -3.14
N GLY A 18 -13.18 16.19 -4.47
CA GLY A 18 -13.96 15.09 -5.08
C GLY A 18 -13.28 13.74 -4.83
N PRO A 19 -13.89 12.60 -5.21
CA PRO A 19 -13.26 11.29 -5.08
C PRO A 19 -12.00 11.31 -5.95
N LYS A 20 -10.85 11.47 -5.30
CA LYS A 20 -9.54 11.58 -5.94
C LYS A 20 -9.17 10.19 -6.46
N THR A 21 -9.84 9.72 -7.50
CA THR A 21 -9.25 8.71 -8.39
C THR A 21 -7.98 9.36 -8.90
N PRO A 22 -6.85 8.91 -8.40
CA PRO A 22 -5.69 9.73 -8.45
C PRO A 22 -5.20 9.53 -9.90
N SER A 23 -4.96 10.63 -10.64
CA SER A 23 -4.62 10.65 -12.07
C SER A 23 -3.71 9.47 -12.47
N SER A 24 -4.32 8.44 -13.08
CA SER A 24 -3.75 7.09 -13.23
C SER A 24 -2.34 7.08 -13.84
N SER A 25 -2.08 8.01 -14.77
CA SER A 25 -0.78 8.18 -15.43
C SER A 25 0.37 8.59 -14.50
N LEU A 26 0.12 9.44 -13.49
CA LEU A 26 1.16 9.86 -12.55
C LEU A 26 1.53 8.73 -11.58
N TYR A 27 0.57 7.87 -11.21
CA TYR A 27 0.82 6.70 -10.36
C TYR A 27 1.55 5.61 -11.12
N ALA A 28 1.14 5.31 -12.34
CA ALA A 28 1.83 4.35 -13.19
C ALA A 28 3.30 4.76 -13.39
N PHE A 29 3.57 6.04 -13.62
CA PHE A 29 4.94 6.55 -13.70
C PHE A 29 5.70 6.42 -12.38
N ALA A 30 5.08 6.81 -11.25
CA ALA A 30 5.72 6.74 -9.94
C ALA A 30 5.99 5.28 -9.50
N LEU A 31 5.07 4.36 -9.78
CA LEU A 31 5.22 2.93 -9.50
C LEU A 31 6.33 2.33 -10.37
N ARG A 32 6.36 2.64 -11.67
CA ARG A 32 7.43 2.19 -12.55
C ARG A 32 8.80 2.67 -12.07
N LYS A 33 8.89 3.92 -11.63
CA LYS A 33 10.12 4.46 -11.04
C LYS A 33 10.49 3.76 -9.72
N ALA A 34 9.51 3.43 -8.88
CA ALA A 34 9.75 2.69 -7.64
C ALA A 34 10.25 1.26 -7.93
N GLN A 35 9.70 0.61 -8.97
CA GLN A 35 10.18 -0.70 -9.45
C GLN A 35 11.61 -0.60 -9.97
N GLU A 36 11.92 0.40 -10.79
CA GLU A 36 13.29 0.60 -11.29
C GLU A 36 14.29 0.78 -10.14
N GLN A 37 13.91 1.49 -9.07
CA GLN A 37 14.74 1.61 -7.87
C GLN A 37 14.86 0.29 -7.09
N PHE A 38 13.80 -0.50 -7.04
CA PHE A 38 13.83 -1.83 -6.44
C PHE A 38 14.77 -2.76 -7.21
N ASP A 39 14.70 -2.77 -8.54
CA ASP A 39 15.58 -3.55 -9.42
C ASP A 39 17.04 -3.08 -9.33
N ALA A 40 17.26 -1.78 -9.10
CA ALA A 40 18.59 -1.21 -8.84
C ALA A 40 19.15 -1.55 -7.44
N GLY A 41 18.37 -2.21 -6.57
CA GLY A 41 18.74 -2.54 -5.20
C GLY A 41 18.59 -1.38 -4.21
N ASN A 42 18.05 -0.24 -4.65
CA ASN A 42 17.79 0.94 -3.83
C ASN A 42 16.45 0.80 -3.09
N TYR A 43 16.37 -0.20 -2.21
CA TYR A 43 15.12 -0.60 -1.55
C TYR A 43 14.55 0.49 -0.63
N GLU A 44 15.38 1.34 -0.03
CA GLU A 44 14.93 2.47 0.81
C GLU A 44 14.22 3.55 -0.02
N ASP A 45 14.81 3.95 -1.14
CA ASP A 45 14.21 4.92 -2.07
C ASP A 45 12.92 4.35 -2.70
N ALA A 46 12.93 3.07 -3.07
CA ALA A 46 11.75 2.38 -3.57
C ALA A 46 10.60 2.38 -2.53
N ALA A 47 10.91 2.06 -1.27
CA ALA A 47 9.93 2.11 -0.19
C ALA A 47 9.38 3.52 0.04
N GLN A 48 10.24 4.55 0.02
CA GLN A 48 9.79 5.94 0.14
C GLN A 48 8.91 6.38 -1.03
N ALA A 49 9.23 5.96 -2.26
CA ALA A 49 8.41 6.23 -3.42
C ALA A 49 7.02 5.58 -3.29
N CYS A 50 6.97 4.34 -2.83
CA CYS A 50 5.73 3.62 -2.54
C CYS A 50 4.89 4.34 -1.47
N ASP A 51 5.49 4.78 -0.35
CA ASP A 51 4.78 5.51 0.71
C ASP A 51 4.10 6.79 0.18
N ARG A 52 4.80 7.54 -0.68
CA ARG A 52 4.24 8.75 -1.32
C ARG A 52 3.02 8.44 -2.18
N ILE A 53 3.02 7.30 -2.85
CA ILE A 53 1.88 6.82 -3.65
C ILE A 53 0.73 6.46 -2.70
N LEU A 54 1.02 5.67 -1.65
CA LEU A 54 0.02 5.16 -0.71
C LEU A 54 -0.66 6.26 0.12
N LYS A 55 -0.01 7.41 0.32
CA LYS A 55 -0.64 8.61 0.92
C LYS A 55 -1.87 9.12 0.16
N ARG A 56 -2.02 8.73 -1.11
CA ARG A 56 -3.10 9.19 -1.99
C ARG A 56 -4.15 8.11 -2.26
N GLY A 57 -3.88 6.87 -1.89
CA GLY A 57 -4.79 5.74 -2.03
C GLY A 57 -4.06 4.42 -1.78
N GLU A 58 -4.74 3.47 -1.13
CA GLU A 58 -4.22 2.13 -0.96
C GLU A 58 -4.37 1.38 -2.28
N ILE A 59 -3.22 1.05 -2.89
CA ILE A 59 -3.16 0.36 -4.18
C ILE A 59 -2.44 -0.97 -3.93
N PRO A 60 -3.07 -2.12 -4.23
CA PRO A 60 -2.51 -3.43 -3.94
C PRO A 60 -1.11 -3.64 -4.55
N GLU A 61 -0.91 -3.26 -5.81
CA GLU A 61 0.39 -3.42 -6.49
C GLU A 61 1.53 -2.66 -5.78
N VAL A 62 1.23 -1.47 -5.26
CA VAL A 62 2.20 -0.64 -4.54
C VAL A 62 2.47 -1.21 -3.15
N LEU A 63 1.44 -1.72 -2.46
CA LEU A 63 1.58 -2.36 -1.16
C LEU A 63 2.44 -3.62 -1.25
N LEU A 64 2.27 -4.40 -2.32
CA LEU A 64 3.08 -5.59 -2.58
C LEU A 64 4.55 -5.22 -2.83
N LEU A 65 4.80 -4.21 -3.66
CA LEU A 65 6.17 -3.71 -3.88
C LEU A 65 6.80 -3.19 -2.59
N LEU A 66 6.05 -2.45 -1.78
CA LEU A 66 6.52 -1.95 -0.48
C LEU A 66 6.85 -3.10 0.48
N ALA A 67 6.03 -4.14 0.53
CA ALA A 67 6.30 -5.34 1.33
C ALA A 67 7.61 -6.00 0.91
N HIS A 68 7.83 -6.19 -0.40
CA HIS A 68 9.10 -6.71 -0.92
C HIS A 68 10.29 -5.80 -0.60
N CYS A 69 10.12 -4.47 -0.69
CA CYS A 69 11.17 -3.53 -0.28
C CYS A 69 11.56 -3.75 1.19
N TYR A 70 10.58 -3.83 2.09
CA TYR A 70 10.85 -4.07 3.51
C TYR A 70 11.45 -5.45 3.79
N MET A 71 11.08 -6.48 3.03
CA MET A 71 11.72 -7.80 3.11
C MET A 71 13.20 -7.73 2.74
N LYS A 72 13.54 -7.05 1.64
CA LYS A 72 14.93 -6.86 1.20
C LYS A 72 15.75 -6.00 2.18
N LEU A 73 15.10 -5.04 2.84
CA LEU A 73 15.70 -4.24 3.91
C LEU A 73 15.83 -4.97 5.26
N GLY A 74 15.31 -6.20 5.38
CA GLY A 74 15.28 -6.95 6.64
C GLY A 74 14.30 -6.39 7.68
N ARG A 75 13.47 -5.41 7.31
CA ARG A 75 12.45 -4.79 8.15
C ARG A 75 11.18 -5.66 8.20
N LYS A 76 11.32 -6.85 8.78
CA LYS A 76 10.24 -7.84 8.91
C LYS A 76 8.91 -7.29 9.45
N PRO A 77 8.86 -6.50 10.55
CA PRO A 77 7.57 -6.02 11.07
C PRO A 77 6.84 -5.08 10.10
N ASP A 78 7.59 -4.22 9.40
CA ASP A 78 7.02 -3.30 8.39
C ASP A 78 6.55 -4.06 7.15
N ALA A 79 7.30 -5.09 6.74
CA ALA A 79 6.89 -5.98 5.66
C ALA A 79 5.57 -6.69 6.00
N VAL A 80 5.45 -7.25 7.20
CA VAL A 80 4.19 -7.89 7.67
C VAL A 80 3.03 -6.90 7.63
N ALA A 81 3.23 -5.67 8.11
CA ALA A 81 2.19 -4.64 8.07
C ALA A 81 1.76 -4.30 6.63
N ALA A 82 2.71 -4.19 5.70
CA ALA A 82 2.43 -3.96 4.29
C ALA A 82 1.69 -5.15 3.64
N CYS A 83 2.10 -6.38 3.92
CA CYS A 83 1.42 -7.61 3.46
C CYS A 83 -0.03 -7.68 3.96
N MET A 84 -0.29 -7.30 5.21
CA MET A 84 -1.64 -7.29 5.77
C MET A 84 -2.52 -6.28 5.06
N ARG A 85 -2.02 -5.04 4.88
CA ARG A 85 -2.74 -4.00 4.12
C ARG A 85 -3.01 -4.42 2.67
N TYR A 86 -2.04 -5.07 2.02
CA TYR A 86 -2.22 -5.66 0.70
C TYR A 86 -3.36 -6.68 0.71
N ALA A 87 -3.36 -7.62 1.66
CA ALA A 87 -4.38 -8.64 1.75
C ALA A 87 -5.77 -8.08 2.06
N ASP A 88 -5.88 -6.98 2.81
CA ASP A 88 -7.15 -6.28 3.03
C ASP A 88 -7.64 -5.56 1.77
N ALA A 89 -6.75 -4.84 1.07
CA ALA A 89 -7.09 -4.12 -0.16
C ALA A 89 -7.44 -5.07 -1.32
N GLU A 90 -6.65 -6.12 -1.51
CA GLU A 90 -6.87 -7.09 -2.60
C GLU A 90 -8.06 -7.99 -2.29
N ALA A 91 -8.32 -8.38 -1.04
CA ALA A 91 -9.46 -9.24 -0.73
C ALA A 91 -10.83 -8.59 -0.97
N ALA A 92 -10.89 -7.25 -0.99
CA ALA A 92 -12.08 -6.52 -1.38
C ALA A 92 -12.36 -6.60 -2.89
N VAL A 93 -11.33 -6.86 -3.70
CA VAL A 93 -11.41 -6.97 -5.16
C VAL A 93 -11.47 -8.43 -5.59
N ASP A 94 -10.48 -9.23 -5.15
CA ASP A 94 -10.34 -10.64 -5.42
C ASP A 94 -9.74 -11.38 -4.20
N PRO A 95 -10.58 -12.02 -3.37
CA PRO A 95 -10.11 -12.72 -2.17
C PRO A 95 -9.23 -13.93 -2.48
N THR A 96 -9.38 -14.56 -3.65
CA THR A 96 -8.60 -15.72 -4.05
C THR A 96 -7.17 -15.32 -4.37
N LYS A 97 -6.97 -14.28 -5.17
CA LYS A 97 -5.66 -13.72 -5.49
C LYS A 97 -4.97 -13.15 -4.26
N ALA A 98 -5.72 -12.51 -3.37
CA ALA A 98 -5.20 -12.06 -2.08
C ALA A 98 -4.67 -13.24 -1.25
N LEU A 99 -5.41 -14.36 -1.22
CA LEU A 99 -5.02 -15.57 -0.52
C LEU A 99 -3.78 -16.23 -1.13
N GLU A 100 -3.73 -16.38 -2.46
CA GLU A 100 -2.59 -16.96 -3.17
C GLU A 100 -1.32 -16.15 -2.91
N THR A 101 -1.38 -14.84 -3.11
CA THR A 101 -0.23 -13.95 -2.91
C THR A 101 0.21 -13.95 -1.45
N LEU A 102 -0.72 -13.89 -0.50
CA LEU A 102 -0.38 -13.97 0.93
C LEU A 102 0.22 -15.34 1.29
N THR A 103 -0.17 -16.43 0.61
CA THR A 103 0.42 -17.76 0.80
C THR A 103 1.89 -17.78 0.41
N GLU A 104 2.26 -17.13 -0.70
CA GLU A 104 3.68 -17.00 -1.08
C GLU A 104 4.46 -16.14 -0.07
N LEU A 105 3.90 -14.99 0.32
CA LEU A 105 4.55 -14.10 1.29
C LEU A 105 4.77 -14.75 2.66
N VAL A 106 3.85 -15.62 3.11
CA VAL A 106 4.00 -16.38 4.37
C VAL A 106 5.16 -17.39 4.30
N LYS A 107 5.49 -17.94 3.13
CA LYS A 107 6.65 -18.85 3.00
C LYS A 107 7.97 -18.12 3.23
N GLU A 108 8.06 -16.87 2.76
CA GLU A 108 9.25 -16.03 2.94
C GLU A 108 9.30 -15.38 4.32
N LEU A 109 8.16 -14.95 4.84
CA LEU A 109 7.98 -14.36 6.16
C LEU A 109 6.87 -15.09 6.93
N PRO A 110 7.22 -16.19 7.63
CA PRO A 110 6.26 -16.91 8.47
C PRO A 110 5.99 -16.11 9.74
N ASP A 111 5.05 -15.16 9.63
CA ASP A 111 4.55 -14.37 10.74
C ASP A 111 3.16 -14.88 11.17
N PRO A 112 2.90 -15.04 12.49
CA PRO A 112 1.61 -15.52 12.98
C PRO A 112 0.42 -14.66 12.53
N ALA A 113 0.59 -13.34 12.38
CA ALA A 113 -0.49 -12.47 11.91
C ALA A 113 -0.86 -12.78 10.45
N MET A 114 0.15 -13.01 9.60
CA MET A 114 -0.07 -13.37 8.20
C MET A 114 -0.71 -14.75 8.05
N ILE A 115 -0.30 -15.72 8.87
CA ILE A 115 -0.90 -17.06 8.90
C ILE A 115 -2.39 -16.99 9.29
N LEU A 116 -2.71 -16.22 10.34
CA LEU A 116 -4.09 -16.01 10.77
C LEU A 116 -4.92 -15.26 9.73
N ARG A 117 -4.31 -14.30 9.02
CA ARG A 117 -5.00 -13.59 7.94
C ARG A 117 -5.31 -14.52 6.77
N ARG A 118 -4.35 -15.35 6.36
CA ARG A 118 -4.51 -16.37 5.32
C ARG A 118 -5.63 -17.36 5.68
N SER A 119 -5.69 -17.83 6.92
CA SER A 119 -6.75 -18.77 7.35
C SER A 119 -8.15 -18.14 7.34
N ARG A 120 -8.26 -16.86 7.71
CA ARG A 120 -9.51 -16.10 7.59
C ARG A 120 -9.96 -15.93 6.13
N LEU A 121 -9.04 -15.63 5.22
CA LEU A 121 -9.34 -15.56 3.78
C LEU A 121 -9.86 -16.89 3.23
N LEU A 122 -9.18 -18.00 3.56
CA LEU A 122 -9.64 -19.35 3.22
C LEU A 122 -11.07 -19.63 3.69
N THR A 123 -11.39 -19.24 4.92
CA THR A 123 -12.74 -19.43 5.48
C THR A 123 -13.78 -18.60 4.73
N THR A 124 -13.42 -17.36 4.37
CA THR A 124 -14.30 -16.44 3.64
C THR A 124 -14.62 -16.98 2.24
N ILE A 125 -13.61 -17.44 1.50
CA ILE A 125 -13.78 -17.99 0.14
C ILE A 125 -14.68 -19.25 0.17
N ARG A 126 -14.40 -20.18 1.09
CA ARG A 126 -15.20 -21.42 1.22
C ARG A 126 -16.66 -21.19 1.58
N GLN A 127 -16.97 -20.10 2.30
CA GLN A 127 -18.35 -19.73 2.61
C GLN A 127 -19.09 -19.19 1.39
N VAL A 128 -18.41 -18.43 0.53
CA VAL A 128 -18.96 -17.93 -0.73
C VAL A 128 -19.29 -19.08 -1.69
N GLU A 129 -18.41 -20.07 -1.81
CA GLU A 129 -18.62 -21.25 -2.66
C GLU A 129 -19.76 -22.17 -2.22
N ARG A 130 -20.24 -22.06 -0.97
CA ARG A 130 -21.36 -22.85 -0.45
C ARG A 130 -22.73 -22.23 -0.68
N VAL A 131 -22.78 -20.96 -1.06
CA VAL A 131 -24.02 -20.15 -1.16
C VAL A 131 -24.45 -19.95 -2.63
N VAL A 132 -23.60 -20.34 -3.58
CA VAL A 132 -23.87 -20.33 -5.04
C VAL A 132 -24.16 -21.76 -5.50
#